data_AF-A0A067JTE0-F1
#
_entry.id   AF-A0A067JTE0-F1
#
_cell.length_a   1.000
_cell.length_b   1.000
_cell.length_c   1.000
_cell.angle_alpha   90.00
_cell.angle_beta   90.00
_cell.angle_gamma   90.00
#
_symmetry.space_group_name_H-M   'P 1'
#
loop_
_entity.id
_entity.type
_entity.pdbx_description
1 polymer ?
#
loop_
_entity_poly.entity_id
_entity_poly.type
_entity_poly.pdbx_seq_one_letter_code
_entity_poly.pdbx_strand_id
1 'polypeptide(L)'
;MDNRVDDQMCRVEERVIVLMISTPNRSDLVFPKGGWEDDESLDQAARREAMEEAGVKGILSKNPIGVWEFRSKSSKNSCSSSGGCKGYMFALEVTEELDHWPGQPTYTRKWLNIEEAFKMCRYEWMREALKNFLAELSKPNDRSHGDMEETPMVAPGCFLINPPAVLMNPPPAHV
;
A
#
# COMPACT_ATOMS: atom_id res chain seq x y z
N MET A 1 -2.05 33.75 9.37
CA MET A 1 -1.67 32.38 9.80
C MET A 1 -2.90 31.54 9.47
N ASP A 2 -3.03 30.68 8.46
CA ASP A 2 -2.12 29.92 7.58
C ASP A 2 -2.94 29.53 6.33
N ASN A 3 -2.66 30.10 5.15
CA ASN A 3 -3.37 29.75 3.88
C ASN A 3 -2.47 29.02 2.86
N ARG A 4 -1.24 28.65 3.24
CA ARG A 4 -0.27 28.03 2.32
C ARG A 4 -0.28 26.50 2.36
N VAL A 5 -0.69 25.91 3.48
CA VAL A 5 -0.70 24.45 3.66
C VAL A 5 -1.88 23.80 2.93
N ASP A 6 -3.07 24.41 3.00
CA ASP A 6 -4.25 23.96 2.25
C ASP A 6 -4.03 23.98 0.73
N ASP A 7 -3.46 25.07 0.18
CA ASP A 7 -3.22 25.20 -1.26
C ASP A 7 -2.20 24.16 -1.77
N GLN A 8 -1.21 23.81 -0.94
CA GLN A 8 -0.20 22.82 -1.29
C GLN A 8 -0.74 21.38 -1.24
N MET A 9 -1.61 21.05 -0.29
CA MET A 9 -2.27 19.74 -0.18
C MET A 9 -3.17 19.48 -1.40
N CYS A 10 -4.01 20.46 -1.77
CA CYS A 10 -4.90 20.37 -2.93
C CYS A 10 -4.15 20.06 -4.24
N ARG A 11 -3.00 20.70 -4.48
CA ARG A 11 -2.18 20.47 -5.70
C ARG A 11 -1.55 19.08 -5.75
N VAL A 12 -1.30 18.47 -4.60
CA VAL A 12 -0.80 17.09 -4.50
C VAL A 12 -1.92 16.11 -4.81
N GLU A 13 -3.11 16.30 -4.23
CA GLU A 13 -4.28 15.44 -4.47
C GLU A 13 -4.70 15.38 -5.93
N GLU A 14 -4.60 16.50 -6.67
CA GLU A 14 -4.93 16.56 -8.10
C GLU A 14 -3.93 15.85 -9.02
N ARG A 15 -2.70 15.58 -8.53
CA ARG A 15 -1.61 14.99 -9.33
C ARG A 15 -1.30 13.54 -8.95
N VAL A 16 -1.99 13.01 -7.96
CA VAL A 16 -1.71 11.69 -7.41
C VAL A 16 -2.86 10.75 -7.78
N ILE A 17 -2.49 9.63 -8.38
CA ILE A 17 -3.42 8.51 -8.60
C ILE A 17 -2.92 7.29 -7.83
N VAL A 18 -3.87 6.56 -7.24
CA VAL A 18 -3.62 5.39 -6.41
C VAL A 18 -4.17 4.15 -7.08
N LEU A 19 -3.37 3.09 -7.09
CA LEU A 19 -3.81 1.78 -7.58
C LEU A 19 -4.51 1.01 -6.46
N MET A 20 -5.68 0.46 -6.79
CA MET A 20 -6.42 -0.48 -5.96
C MET A 20 -6.81 -1.71 -6.78
N ILE A 21 -7.14 -2.81 -6.11
CA ILE A 21 -7.57 -4.05 -6.74
C ILE A 21 -8.98 -4.45 -6.31
N SER A 22 -9.73 -5.08 -7.21
CA SER A 22 -11.03 -5.69 -6.93
C SER A 22 -11.04 -7.14 -7.38
N THR A 23 -11.74 -8.01 -6.65
CA THR A 23 -12.04 -9.37 -7.10
C THR A 23 -13.29 -9.39 -8.01
N PRO A 24 -13.44 -10.38 -8.90
CA PRO A 24 -14.66 -10.59 -9.68
C PRO A 24 -15.91 -10.57 -8.81
N ASN A 25 -16.98 -9.95 -9.31
CA ASN A 25 -18.28 -9.83 -8.65
C ASN A 25 -18.32 -8.97 -7.37
N ARG A 26 -17.26 -8.19 -7.09
CA ARG A 26 -17.21 -7.23 -5.98
C ARG A 26 -16.96 -5.83 -6.52
N SER A 27 -17.78 -4.86 -6.09
CA SER A 27 -17.55 -3.44 -6.37
C SER A 27 -16.59 -2.80 -5.37
N ASP A 28 -16.37 -3.47 -4.24
CA ASP A 28 -15.40 -3.10 -3.22
C ASP A 28 -13.97 -3.21 -3.77
N LEU A 29 -13.24 -2.09 -3.70
CA LEU A 29 -11.82 -2.03 -3.97
C LEU A 29 -11.06 -2.09 -2.65
N VAL A 30 -9.91 -2.74 -2.69
CA VAL A 30 -8.97 -2.80 -1.57
C VAL A 30 -7.57 -2.47 -2.08
N PHE A 31 -6.71 -2.03 -1.17
CA PHE A 31 -5.29 -2.10 -1.44
C PHE A 31 -4.89 -3.57 -1.60
N PRO A 32 -3.93 -3.90 -2.50
CA PRO A 32 -3.22 -5.17 -2.47
C PRO A 32 -2.78 -5.50 -1.05
N LYS A 33 -2.64 -6.78 -0.71
CA LYS A 33 -2.32 -7.25 0.64
C LYS A 33 -2.06 -8.75 0.59
N GLY A 34 -0.89 -9.19 1.05
CA GLY A 34 -0.60 -10.61 1.23
C GLY A 34 0.59 -10.90 2.13
N GLY A 35 0.70 -12.16 2.56
CA GLY A 35 1.48 -12.59 3.72
C GLY A 35 2.95 -12.21 3.69
N TRP A 36 3.53 -11.97 4.85
CA TRP A 36 4.98 -11.91 5.03
C TRP A 36 5.50 -13.28 5.45
N GLU A 37 6.45 -13.83 4.69
CA GLU A 37 7.13 -15.09 5.00
C GLU A 37 8.38 -14.87 5.87
N ASP A 38 8.78 -15.86 6.67
CA ASP A 38 9.88 -15.72 7.64
C ASP A 38 11.27 -15.53 6.98
N ASP A 39 11.40 -15.81 5.69
CA ASP A 39 12.63 -15.75 4.91
C ASP A 39 12.78 -14.49 4.04
N GLU A 40 11.82 -13.56 4.10
CA GLU A 40 11.88 -12.29 3.37
C GLU A 40 11.85 -11.07 4.31
N SER A 41 12.21 -9.89 3.80
CA SER A 41 12.03 -8.61 4.52
C SER A 41 10.67 -7.97 4.20
N LEU A 42 10.21 -7.02 5.03
CA LEU A 42 8.95 -6.31 4.79
C LEU A 42 8.92 -5.61 3.42
N ASP A 43 10.04 -5.06 2.96
CA ASP A 43 10.13 -4.40 1.66
C ASP A 43 10.08 -5.41 0.51
N GLN A 44 10.73 -6.57 0.65
CA GLN A 44 10.66 -7.65 -0.32
C GLN A 44 9.23 -8.18 -0.44
N ALA A 45 8.56 -8.43 0.68
CA ALA A 45 7.16 -8.84 0.71
C ALA A 45 6.25 -7.80 0.03
N ALA A 46 6.39 -6.52 0.38
CA ALA A 46 5.59 -5.45 -0.23
C ALA A 46 5.78 -5.34 -1.75
N ARG A 47 7.00 -5.58 -2.25
CA ARG A 47 7.30 -5.58 -3.69
C ARG A 47 6.74 -6.82 -4.38
N ARG A 48 6.89 -8.00 -3.76
CA ARG A 48 6.34 -9.26 -4.28
C ARG A 48 4.82 -9.18 -4.39
N GLU A 49 4.14 -8.74 -3.35
CA GLU A 49 2.68 -8.59 -3.31
C GLU A 49 2.15 -7.57 -4.33
N ALA A 50 2.86 -6.45 -4.52
CA ALA A 50 2.51 -5.46 -5.55
C ALA A 50 2.57 -6.06 -6.96
N MET A 51 3.58 -6.90 -7.22
CA MET A 51 3.72 -7.61 -8.48
C MET A 51 2.67 -8.71 -8.63
N GLU A 52 2.45 -9.51 -7.60
CA GLU A 52 1.56 -10.67 -7.64
C GLU A 52 0.09 -10.29 -7.72
N GLU A 53 -0.38 -9.34 -6.92
CA GLU A 53 -1.80 -8.99 -6.87
C GLU A 53 -2.17 -7.87 -7.86
N ALA A 54 -1.29 -6.87 -8.03
CA ALA A 54 -1.56 -5.69 -8.85
C ALA A 54 -0.79 -5.64 -10.18
N GLY A 55 0.22 -6.49 -10.37
CA GLY A 55 1.02 -6.51 -11.60
C GLY A 55 1.82 -5.23 -11.79
N VAL A 56 2.37 -4.64 -10.73
CA VAL A 56 3.18 -3.42 -10.81
C VAL A 56 4.52 -3.57 -10.11
N LYS A 57 5.53 -2.86 -10.61
CA LYS A 57 6.83 -2.69 -9.96
C LYS A 57 7.12 -1.20 -9.76
N GLY A 58 8.01 -0.91 -8.82
CA GLY A 58 8.24 0.48 -8.45
C GLY A 58 9.31 0.69 -7.38
N ILE A 59 9.41 1.94 -6.95
CA ILE A 59 10.29 2.38 -5.88
C ILE A 59 9.47 2.39 -4.59
N LEU A 60 9.80 1.49 -3.66
CA LEU A 60 9.17 1.43 -2.35
C LEU A 60 9.72 2.55 -1.45
N SER A 61 8.83 3.21 -0.73
CA SER A 61 9.17 4.14 0.34
C SER A 61 10.05 3.47 1.40
N LYS A 62 11.04 4.20 1.92
CA LYS A 62 11.98 3.68 2.94
C LYS A 62 11.28 3.33 4.25
N ASN A 63 10.27 4.11 4.62
CA ASN A 63 9.50 3.94 5.85
C ASN A 63 8.05 3.63 5.51
N PRO A 64 7.37 2.78 6.29
CA PRO A 64 5.94 2.58 6.14
C PRO A 64 5.18 3.87 6.41
N ILE A 65 4.13 4.13 5.63
CA ILE A 65 3.20 5.26 5.81
C ILE A 65 2.27 5.06 7.03
N GLY A 66 2.28 3.85 7.61
CA GLY A 66 1.61 3.56 8.86
C GLY A 66 1.61 2.07 9.19
N VAL A 67 1.13 1.76 10.39
CA VAL A 67 0.98 0.39 10.91
C VAL A 67 -0.41 0.25 11.51
N TRP A 68 -1.13 -0.80 11.12
CA TRP A 68 -2.48 -1.07 11.59
C TRP A 68 -2.57 -2.46 12.21
N GLU A 69 -3.21 -2.54 13.38
CA GLU A 69 -3.49 -3.81 14.04
C GLU A 69 -4.87 -4.34 13.63
N PHE A 70 -4.87 -5.50 12.98
CA PHE A 70 -6.02 -6.27 12.58
C PHE A 70 -6.25 -7.42 13.55
N ARG A 71 -7.52 -7.66 13.91
CA ARG A 71 -7.89 -8.85 14.68
C ARG A 71 -7.94 -10.06 13.76
N SER A 72 -7.20 -11.13 14.08
CA SER A 72 -7.29 -12.38 13.33
C SER A 72 -8.68 -13.00 13.47
N LYS A 73 -9.27 -13.44 12.35
CA LYS A 73 -10.52 -14.21 12.35
C LYS A 73 -10.36 -15.62 12.95
N SER A 74 -9.13 -16.09 13.19
CA SER A 74 -8.84 -17.42 13.72
C SER A 74 -9.13 -17.57 15.23
N SER A 75 -9.40 -16.47 15.95
CA SER A 75 -9.73 -16.47 17.38
C SER A 75 -11.10 -17.09 17.74
N LYS A 76 -11.80 -17.75 16.80
CA LYS A 76 -13.05 -18.46 17.11
C LYS A 76 -12.88 -19.93 17.46
N ASN A 77 -11.71 -20.55 17.24
CA ASN A 77 -11.62 -22.01 17.38
C ASN A 77 -10.35 -22.62 18.00
N SER A 78 -9.43 -21.83 18.56
CA SER A 78 -8.38 -22.41 19.40
C SER A 78 -7.96 -21.47 20.52
N CYS A 79 -7.72 -22.11 21.66
CA CYS A 79 -7.34 -21.62 22.98
C CYS A 79 -5.95 -20.96 23.02
N SER A 80 -5.70 -19.96 22.17
CA SER A 80 -4.55 -19.04 22.28
C SER A 80 -5.05 -17.60 22.35
N SER A 81 -5.13 -17.05 23.56
CA SER A 81 -5.38 -15.62 23.77
C SER A 81 -4.28 -14.81 23.06
N SER A 82 -4.67 -13.78 22.29
CA SER A 82 -3.80 -12.73 21.71
C SER A 82 -3.01 -13.03 20.41
N GLY A 83 -3.68 -13.53 19.35
CA GLY A 83 -3.15 -13.47 17.98
C GLY A 83 -3.61 -12.21 17.23
N GLY A 84 -2.95 -11.06 17.45
CA GLY A 84 -3.18 -9.84 16.65
C GLY A 84 -2.29 -9.82 15.41
N CYS A 85 -2.80 -9.33 14.28
CA CYS A 85 -2.04 -9.18 13.05
C CYS A 85 -1.66 -7.69 12.84
N LYS A 86 -0.40 -7.32 12.63
CA LYS A 86 0.08 -5.95 12.30
C LYS A 86 0.38 -5.75 10.81
N GLY A 87 -0.45 -5.03 10.07
CA GLY A 87 -0.15 -4.65 8.69
C GLY A 87 0.67 -3.37 8.68
N TYR A 88 1.89 -3.44 8.17
CA TYR A 88 2.66 -2.26 7.79
C TYR A 88 2.12 -1.82 6.43
N MET A 89 2.04 -0.53 6.11
CA MET A 89 1.69 -0.07 4.76
C MET A 89 2.85 0.71 4.19
N PHE A 90 3.16 0.47 2.93
CA PHE A 90 4.18 1.22 2.20
C PHE A 90 3.53 1.90 1.00
N ALA A 91 4.04 3.09 0.70
CA ALA A 91 3.84 3.69 -0.61
C ALA A 91 4.89 3.12 -1.57
N LEU A 92 4.42 2.70 -2.75
CA LEU A 92 5.24 2.28 -3.88
C LEU A 92 4.98 3.25 -5.03
N GLU A 93 6.00 3.98 -5.45
CA GLU A 93 5.93 4.78 -6.69
C GLU A 93 6.08 3.83 -7.88
N VAL A 94 5.02 3.70 -8.68
CA VAL A 94 4.98 2.72 -9.76
C VAL A 94 5.82 3.22 -10.94
N THR A 95 6.81 2.42 -11.32
CA THR A 95 7.69 2.69 -12.46
C THR A 95 7.38 1.78 -13.65
N GLU A 96 6.70 0.66 -13.43
CA GLU A 96 6.40 -0.33 -14.46
C GLU A 96 5.06 -1.01 -14.16
N GLU A 97 4.19 -1.08 -15.17
CA GLU A 97 2.97 -1.88 -15.16
C GLU A 97 3.16 -3.13 -16.04
N LEU A 98 2.88 -4.30 -15.50
CA LEU A 98 2.99 -5.56 -16.21
C LEU A 98 1.72 -5.85 -17.01
N ASP A 99 1.88 -6.34 -18.23
CA ASP A 99 0.76 -6.82 -19.07
C ASP A 99 0.20 -8.15 -18.55
N HIS A 100 1.06 -8.96 -17.93
CA HIS A 100 0.73 -10.28 -17.38
C HIS A 100 1.30 -10.40 -15.96
N TRP A 101 0.46 -10.83 -15.01
CA TRP A 101 0.86 -11.04 -13.63
C TRP A 101 0.07 -12.20 -12.98
N PRO A 102 0.62 -12.85 -11.93
CA PRO A 102 0.01 -14.04 -11.32
C PRO A 102 -1.45 -13.85 -10.87
N GLY A 103 -1.77 -12.70 -10.29
CA GLY A 103 -3.09 -12.37 -9.76
C GLY A 103 -4.11 -11.92 -10.81
N GLN A 104 -3.74 -11.73 -12.08
CA GLN A 104 -4.61 -11.23 -13.15
C GLN A 104 -5.95 -11.98 -13.29
N PRO A 105 -6.01 -13.32 -13.14
CA PRO A 105 -7.28 -14.04 -13.23
C PRO A 105 -8.23 -13.78 -12.04
N THR A 106 -7.69 -13.33 -10.91
CA THR A 106 -8.40 -13.17 -9.63
C THR A 106 -8.64 -11.70 -9.28
N TYR A 107 -7.82 -10.79 -9.78
CA TYR A 107 -7.85 -9.39 -9.44
C TYR A 107 -7.87 -8.51 -10.68
N THR A 108 -8.70 -7.47 -10.62
CA THR A 108 -8.69 -6.36 -11.58
C THR A 108 -8.07 -5.15 -10.91
N ARG A 109 -6.97 -4.63 -11.46
CA ARG A 109 -6.36 -3.38 -11.01
C ARG A 109 -7.14 -2.18 -11.54
N LYS A 110 -7.25 -1.14 -10.74
CA LYS A 110 -7.85 0.15 -11.10
C LYS A 110 -7.02 1.28 -10.53
N TRP A 111 -6.67 2.20 -11.42
CA TRP A 111 -6.12 3.50 -11.05
C TRP A 111 -7.26 4.44 -10.73
N LEU A 112 -7.17 5.09 -9.57
CA LEU A 112 -8.16 6.04 -9.09
C LEU A 112 -7.47 7.33 -8.68
N ASN A 113 -8.13 8.47 -8.87
CA ASN A 113 -7.67 9.68 -8.18
C ASN A 113 -7.95 9.56 -6.67
N ILE A 114 -7.38 10.47 -5.89
CA ILE A 114 -7.50 10.44 -4.43
C ILE A 114 -8.96 10.51 -3.96
N GLU A 115 -9.78 11.37 -4.58
CA GLU A 115 -11.18 11.52 -4.21
C GLU A 115 -11.98 10.22 -4.44
N GLU A 116 -11.75 9.58 -5.58
CA GLU A 116 -12.33 8.27 -5.93
C GLU A 116 -11.83 7.17 -4.99
N ALA A 117 -10.53 7.13 -4.70
CA ALA A 117 -9.95 6.17 -3.77
C ALA A 117 -10.60 6.28 -2.38
N PHE A 118 -10.80 7.51 -1.88
CA PHE A 118 -11.54 7.75 -0.65
C PHE A 118 -12.99 7.26 -0.74
N LYS A 119 -13.70 7.50 -1.84
CA LYS A 119 -15.09 7.00 -2.01
C LYS A 119 -15.15 5.47 -2.00
N MET A 120 -14.16 4.80 -2.59
CA MET A 120 -14.10 3.35 -2.70
C MET A 120 -13.55 2.65 -1.45
N CYS A 121 -12.94 3.39 -0.52
CA CYS A 121 -12.47 2.86 0.75
C CYS A 121 -13.62 2.32 1.60
N ARG A 122 -13.63 0.99 1.78
CA ARG A 122 -14.61 0.28 2.60
C ARG A 122 -14.38 0.46 4.10
N TYR A 123 -13.13 0.59 4.51
CA TYR A 123 -12.74 0.60 5.92
C TYR A 123 -12.08 1.92 6.31
N GLU A 124 -12.28 2.33 7.56
CA GLU A 124 -11.70 3.58 8.09
C GLU A 124 -10.17 3.58 7.99
N TRP A 125 -9.53 2.44 8.29
CA TRP A 125 -8.08 2.31 8.20
C TRP A 125 -7.54 2.61 6.79
N MET A 126 -8.32 2.35 5.73
CA MET A 126 -7.90 2.65 4.35
C MET A 126 -7.92 4.16 4.10
N ARG A 127 -8.92 4.86 4.64
CA ARG A 127 -9.01 6.33 4.58
C ARG A 127 -7.85 6.95 5.35
N GLU A 128 -7.55 6.43 6.54
CA GLU A 128 -6.40 6.87 7.32
C GLU A 128 -5.07 6.61 6.59
N ALA A 129 -4.93 5.46 5.92
CA ALA A 129 -3.74 5.19 5.10
C ALA A 129 -3.57 6.19 3.95
N LEU A 130 -4.66 6.54 3.25
CA LEU A 130 -4.64 7.58 2.21
C LEU A 130 -4.26 8.96 2.79
N LYS A 131 -4.82 9.35 3.93
CA LYS A 131 -4.47 10.62 4.60
C LYS A 131 -3.00 10.67 4.98
N ASN A 132 -2.47 9.60 5.59
CA ASN A 132 -1.07 9.52 5.95
C ASN A 132 -0.17 9.59 4.72
N PHE A 133 -0.54 8.88 3.64
CA PHE A 133 0.17 8.94 2.38
C PHE A 133 0.25 10.36 1.80
N LEU A 134 -0.87 11.08 1.77
CA LEU A 134 -0.91 12.49 1.31
C LEU A 134 -0.09 13.41 2.21
N ALA A 135 -0.13 13.19 3.52
CA ALA A 135 0.68 13.94 4.48
C ALA A 135 2.18 13.69 4.25
N GLU A 136 2.60 12.45 3.99
CA GLU A 136 4.00 12.12 3.64
C GLU A 136 4.43 12.80 2.34
N LEU A 137 3.58 12.82 1.31
CA LEU A 137 3.87 13.50 0.04
C LEU A 137 3.96 15.03 0.18
N SER A 138 3.24 15.60 1.16
CA SER A 138 3.19 17.05 1.39
C SER A 138 4.37 17.56 2.24
N LYS A 139 5.14 16.66 2.86
CA LYS A 139 6.34 17.06 3.60
C LYS A 139 7.38 17.62 2.62
N PRO A 140 7.95 18.81 2.90
CA PRO A 140 9.04 19.34 2.10
C PRO A 140 10.20 18.35 2.20
N ASN A 141 10.55 17.77 1.06
CA ASN A 141 11.53 16.72 0.98
C ASN A 141 12.91 17.29 1.33
N ASP A 142 13.46 16.96 2.49
CA ASP A 142 14.89 17.22 2.78
C ASP A 142 15.71 16.22 1.94
N ARG A 143 15.75 16.46 0.63
CA ARG A 143 16.58 15.69 -0.31
C ARG A 143 18.01 16.22 -0.22
N SER A 144 18.70 15.85 0.84
CA SER A 144 20.17 15.89 0.85
C SER A 144 20.73 14.62 0.19
N HIS A 145 21.20 14.80 -1.05
CA HIS A 145 22.19 14.01 -1.82
C HIS A 145 21.88 12.57 -2.29
N GLY A 146 22.03 12.35 -3.61
CA GLY A 146 22.44 11.07 -4.19
C GLY A 146 21.77 10.68 -5.52
N ASP A 147 22.31 11.21 -6.61
CA ASP A 147 22.35 10.64 -7.98
C ASP A 147 21.06 10.56 -8.83
N MET A 148 21.16 11.21 -9.98
CA MET A 148 20.24 11.15 -11.12
C MET A 148 20.28 9.77 -11.77
N GLU A 149 19.12 9.16 -11.96
CA GLU A 149 18.89 8.27 -13.10
C GLU A 149 17.57 8.67 -13.76
N GLU A 150 17.69 9.10 -15.02
CA GLU A 150 16.60 9.55 -15.87
C GLU A 150 15.81 8.31 -16.31
N THR A 151 14.70 8.01 -15.61
CA THR A 151 13.82 6.89 -15.97
C THR A 151 12.74 7.33 -16.96
N PRO A 152 12.34 6.49 -17.93
CA PRO A 152 11.43 6.88 -18.99
C PRO A 152 9.99 6.94 -18.49
N MET A 153 9.38 8.11 -18.68
CA MET A 153 7.95 8.35 -18.89
C MET A 153 6.96 7.46 -18.09
N VAL A 154 6.81 7.72 -16.79
CA VAL A 154 5.54 7.49 -16.11
C VAL A 154 4.93 8.85 -15.77
N ALA A 155 3.64 8.98 -16.06
CA ALA A 155 2.82 10.16 -15.80
C ALA A 155 2.97 10.66 -14.33
N PRO A 156 2.69 11.93 -14.04
CA PRO A 156 2.81 12.46 -12.69
C PRO A 156 2.07 11.58 -11.66
N GLY A 157 2.80 11.13 -10.64
CA GLY A 157 2.28 10.69 -9.34
C GLY A 157 1.49 9.38 -9.31
N CYS A 158 1.90 8.34 -10.03
CA CYS A 158 1.30 7.00 -9.92
C CYS A 158 1.84 6.26 -8.69
N PHE A 159 0.98 6.00 -7.70
CA PHE A 159 1.37 5.29 -6.49
C PHE A 159 0.50 4.07 -6.22
N LEU A 160 1.08 3.08 -5.57
CA LEU A 160 0.37 1.97 -4.97
C LEU A 160 0.59 2.03 -3.46
N ILE A 161 -0.49 2.02 -2.69
CA ILE A 161 -0.41 1.74 -1.25
C ILE A 161 -0.56 0.24 -1.09
N ASN A 162 0.49 -0.41 -0.59
CA ASN A 162 0.49 -1.85 -0.36
C ASN A 162 1.02 -2.15 1.05
N PRO A 163 0.25 -2.87 1.89
CA PRO A 163 0.80 -3.56 3.03
C PRO A 163 1.57 -4.82 2.65
N PRO A 164 2.80 -5.01 3.17
CA PRO A 164 3.23 -6.35 3.48
C PRO A 164 2.31 -6.86 4.58
N ALA A 165 1.57 -7.93 4.29
CA ALA A 165 0.70 -8.50 5.28
C ALA A 165 1.49 -9.22 6.36
N VAL A 166 0.73 -9.59 7.37
CA VAL A 166 1.22 -9.90 8.68
C VAL A 166 1.42 -11.39 8.83
N LEU A 167 2.55 -11.75 9.41
CA LEU A 167 2.78 -12.96 10.18
C LEU A 167 1.50 -13.42 10.91
N MET A 168 0.93 -14.53 10.47
CA MET A 168 -0.06 -15.27 11.21
C MET A 168 0.67 -16.35 12.02
N ASN A 169 0.68 -16.17 13.34
CA ASN A 169 1.18 -17.05 14.40
C ASN A 169 2.65 -16.83 14.82
N PRO A 170 2.97 -16.86 16.13
CA PRO A 170 4.35 -16.95 16.56
C PRO A 170 5.01 -18.21 15.96
N PRO A 171 6.34 -18.21 15.70
CA PRO A 171 7.04 -19.43 15.32
C PRO A 171 6.71 -20.54 16.32
N PRO A 172 6.62 -21.81 15.90
CA PRO A 172 6.44 -22.90 16.86
C PRO A 172 7.50 -22.74 17.94
N ALA A 173 7.07 -22.70 19.19
CA ALA A 173 7.99 -22.70 20.31
C ALA A 173 8.87 -23.93 20.13
N HIS A 174 10.15 -23.73 19.78
CA HIS A 174 11.14 -24.78 19.92
C HIS A 174 11.28 -25.05 21.41
N VAL A 175 10.59 -26.08 21.88
CA VAL A 175 10.98 -26.88 23.05
C VAL A 175 10.40 -28.29 22.93
#